data_AF-A0A022WGI8-F1
#
_entry.id   AF-A0A022WGI8-F1
#
_cell.length_a   1.000
_cell.length_b   1.000
_cell.length_c   1.000
_cell.angle_alpha   90.00
_cell.angle_beta   90.00
_cell.angle_gamma   90.00
#
_symmetry.space_group_name_H-M   'P 1'
#
loop_
_entity.id
_entity.type
_entity.pdbx_description
1 polymer ?
#
loop_
_entity_poly.entity_id
_entity_poly.type
_entity_poly.pdbx_seq_one_letter_code
_entity_poly.pdbx_strand_id
1 'polypeptide(L)'
;MPSLPTPPSASTLLSQLGRCTRHKNSLFPPAVISPPFYSSSIRRYHIQQRPHSGLFSPLAARNRTLATRKVTVTHSSPRLGAIARQLSSTPALQGKMAPIDMEGVEKYDYIVIGGGSGGSGGARRAAGWYKAKTLIVENGRSGGTCVNVGCVPKKMTWNFGSINEHLEHAKHYGYDVPKNIKYDYGYFKRTRDATIERLNGIYERNWNREGIDLVKGTAKFVEPKVLEIDLMDGSGKKMVTAPHILIAVGGYPIVPDIPGAEHGITSDGFFEMEELPPKLAVVGAGYIAVELAGVMNAVGVETHMFIRGDTFLRKFDPMIQETMTKRYEATGMHLHRGYTGMKKIELLSPGKGAEKRLKLTFDDGSEMEVNELLWAIGRAPAVTKLGLKEIGVKQKESGHIIVDEFQNTSVDGIYALGDVTGQAELTPGT
;
A
#
# COMPACT_ATOMS: atom_id res chain seq x y z
N MET A 1 21.31 -25.65 -69.48
CA MET A 1 21.95 -26.98 -69.43
C MET A 1 23.18 -26.87 -68.55
N PRO A 2 23.54 -27.83 -67.67
CA PRO A 2 22.78 -28.86 -66.93
C PRO A 2 22.82 -28.59 -65.38
N SER A 3 21.72 -28.74 -64.64
CA SER A 3 21.35 -29.90 -63.77
C SER A 3 22.40 -30.37 -62.74
N LEU A 4 22.05 -30.16 -61.47
CA LEU A 4 22.65 -30.68 -60.22
C LEU A 4 22.84 -32.20 -60.18
N PRO A 5 23.67 -32.71 -59.26
CA PRO A 5 23.47 -33.99 -58.60
C PRO A 5 23.06 -33.82 -57.12
N THR A 6 21.91 -34.38 -56.75
CA THR A 6 21.60 -34.94 -55.40
C THR A 6 22.09 -36.40 -55.34
N PRO A 7 22.12 -37.18 -54.22
CA PRO A 7 21.45 -37.07 -52.90
C PRO A 7 22.44 -37.50 -51.73
N PRO A 8 22.08 -37.99 -50.49
CA PRO A 8 20.78 -38.40 -49.95
C PRO A 8 20.42 -37.98 -48.50
N SER A 9 19.19 -38.36 -48.16
CA SER A 9 18.43 -38.17 -46.93
C SER A 9 18.74 -39.17 -45.81
N ALA A 10 18.49 -38.71 -44.58
CA ALA A 10 18.07 -39.40 -43.36
C ALA A 10 18.22 -40.94 -43.26
N SER A 11 19.08 -41.40 -42.33
CA SER A 11 18.69 -42.11 -41.10
C SER A 11 19.86 -42.94 -40.55
N THR A 12 19.86 -43.08 -39.22
CA THR A 12 20.41 -44.24 -38.48
C THR A 12 21.93 -44.31 -38.29
N LEU A 13 22.37 -44.09 -37.03
CA LEU A 13 23.27 -44.97 -36.24
C LEU A 13 23.61 -44.21 -34.94
N LEU A 14 22.89 -44.47 -33.85
CA LEU A 14 23.28 -45.44 -32.81
C LEU A 14 24.72 -45.27 -32.33
N SER A 15 24.81 -44.81 -31.08
CA SER A 15 25.73 -45.28 -30.04
C SER A 15 27.22 -45.35 -30.38
N GLN A 16 28.03 -44.61 -29.65
CA GLN A 16 28.90 -45.17 -28.61
C GLN A 16 29.84 -44.09 -28.07
N LEU A 17 30.37 -44.36 -26.89
CA LEU A 17 31.45 -43.66 -26.20
C LEU A 17 30.99 -42.37 -25.50
N GLY A 18 31.13 -42.22 -24.19
CA GLY A 18 31.87 -43.00 -23.22
C GLY A 18 32.00 -42.12 -21.99
N ARG A 19 31.82 -42.72 -20.80
CA ARG A 19 32.08 -42.06 -19.52
C ARG A 19 33.54 -41.63 -19.43
N CYS A 20 33.78 -40.38 -19.07
CA CYS A 20 34.90 -39.81 -18.30
C CYS A 20 34.77 -38.29 -18.45
N THR A 21 35.03 -37.39 -17.51
CA THR A 21 35.51 -37.41 -16.12
C THR A 21 35.25 -35.99 -15.59
N ARG A 22 35.16 -35.83 -14.27
CA ARG A 22 35.07 -34.52 -13.60
C ARG A 22 36.24 -33.62 -14.01
N HIS A 23 35.95 -32.41 -14.49
CA HIS A 23 36.82 -31.26 -14.26
C HIS A 23 36.00 -30.07 -13.74
N LYS A 24 36.37 -29.68 -12.52
CA LYS A 24 36.06 -28.37 -11.93
C LYS A 24 36.64 -27.31 -12.86
N ASN A 25 35.83 -26.34 -13.26
CA ASN A 25 36.34 -24.99 -13.52
C ASN A 25 35.30 -23.97 -13.09
N SER A 26 35.74 -23.19 -12.11
CA SER A 26 35.17 -21.94 -11.65
C SER A 26 35.03 -20.96 -12.81
N LEU A 27 33.82 -20.44 -13.03
CA LEU A 27 33.60 -19.23 -13.81
C LEU A 27 32.83 -18.24 -12.93
N PHE A 28 33.58 -17.26 -12.42
CA PHE A 28 33.06 -16.00 -11.93
C PHE A 28 32.26 -15.31 -13.05
N PRO A 29 31.10 -14.69 -12.78
CA PRO A 29 30.47 -13.79 -13.75
C PRO A 29 31.26 -12.47 -13.83
N PRO A 30 31.30 -11.81 -15.00
CA PRO A 30 32.05 -10.57 -15.18
C PRO A 30 31.43 -9.42 -14.38
N ALA A 31 32.30 -8.65 -13.72
CA ALA A 31 31.97 -7.43 -13.03
C ALA A 31 31.43 -6.38 -14.03
N VAL A 32 30.21 -5.90 -13.80
CA VAL A 32 29.67 -4.73 -14.49
C VAL A 32 30.30 -3.50 -13.84
N ILE A 33 31.28 -2.92 -14.52
CA ILE A 33 31.89 -1.63 -14.20
C ILE A 33 30.84 -0.55 -14.43
N SER A 34 30.45 0.14 -13.36
CA SER A 34 29.59 1.32 -13.40
C SER A 34 30.43 2.56 -13.77
N PRO A 35 30.01 3.42 -14.72
CA PRO A 35 30.73 4.66 -14.97
C PRO A 35 30.47 5.69 -13.85
N PRO A 36 31.43 6.58 -13.56
CA PRO A 36 31.41 7.45 -12.38
C PRO A 36 30.44 8.63 -12.51
N PHE A 37 29.91 9.02 -11.35
CA PHE A 37 29.13 10.22 -11.07
C PHE A 37 29.79 11.49 -11.63
N TYR A 38 29.08 12.23 -12.50
CA TYR A 38 29.40 13.62 -12.78
C TYR A 38 28.69 14.52 -11.77
N SER A 39 29.49 15.09 -10.86
CA SER A 39 29.10 16.18 -9.97
C SER A 39 29.12 17.50 -10.74
N SER A 40 27.95 18.08 -11.02
CA SER A 40 27.84 19.46 -11.51
C SER A 40 27.71 20.42 -10.33
N SER A 41 28.77 21.19 -10.13
CA SER A 41 28.85 22.28 -9.16
C SER A 41 28.01 23.47 -9.64
N ILE A 42 26.87 23.71 -8.99
CA ILE A 42 26.07 24.91 -9.21
C ILE A 42 26.69 26.07 -8.42
N ARG A 43 27.32 27.01 -9.15
CA ARG A 43 27.72 28.32 -8.62
C ARG A 43 26.47 29.12 -8.21
N ARG A 44 26.41 29.54 -6.95
CA ARG A 44 25.45 30.53 -6.46
C ARG A 44 25.80 31.90 -7.03
N TYR A 45 24.91 32.48 -7.84
CA TYR A 45 24.94 33.90 -8.15
C TYR A 45 24.27 34.69 -7.02
N HIS A 46 25.01 35.62 -6.42
CA HIS A 46 24.48 36.66 -5.54
C HIS A 46 23.84 37.74 -6.40
N ILE A 47 22.53 37.97 -6.21
CA ILE A 47 21.84 39.16 -6.73
C ILE A 47 21.57 40.07 -5.53
N GLN A 48 22.28 41.19 -5.47
CA GLN A 48 22.01 42.32 -4.59
C GLN A 48 20.73 43.02 -5.03
N GLN A 49 19.75 43.16 -4.15
CA GLN A 49 18.64 44.09 -4.34
C GLN A 49 19.01 45.47 -3.79
N ARG A 50 18.85 46.51 -4.63
CA ARG A 50 18.82 47.91 -4.22
C ARG A 50 17.35 48.40 -4.21
N PRO A 51 16.94 49.26 -3.28
CA PRO A 51 15.57 49.77 -3.22
C PRO A 51 15.42 51.03 -4.09
N HIS A 52 14.31 51.14 -4.81
CA HIS A 52 13.85 52.39 -5.39
C HIS A 52 12.61 52.89 -4.66
N SER A 53 12.72 54.11 -4.15
CA SER A 53 11.69 54.96 -3.57
C SER A 53 10.99 55.81 -4.65
N GLY A 54 9.70 56.07 -4.48
CA GLY A 54 8.94 57.14 -5.17
C GLY A 54 7.46 56.78 -5.32
N LEU A 55 6.59 57.21 -4.40
CA LEU A 55 5.75 58.44 -4.46
C LEU A 55 4.47 58.28 -5.31
N PHE A 56 3.30 58.21 -4.66
CA PHE A 56 2.17 59.16 -4.80
C PHE A 56 1.04 58.81 -3.80
N SER A 57 0.36 59.86 -3.31
CA SER A 57 -0.48 59.93 -2.11
C SER A 57 -2.02 59.87 -2.42
N PRO A 58 -2.97 60.08 -1.48
CA PRO A 58 -4.12 59.18 -1.31
C PRO A 58 -5.49 59.83 -1.60
N LEU A 59 -6.56 59.02 -1.59
CA LEU A 59 -7.94 59.50 -1.55
C LEU A 59 -8.74 58.77 -0.46
N ALA A 60 -9.32 59.60 0.41
CA ALA A 60 -10.38 59.42 1.42
C ALA A 60 -11.53 58.47 1.00
N ALA A 61 -12.41 57.91 1.84
CA ALA A 61 -12.66 57.89 3.29
C ALA A 61 -13.74 56.82 3.57
N ARG A 62 -13.80 56.29 4.80
CA ARG A 62 -14.97 56.29 5.71
C ARG A 62 -14.86 55.18 6.75
N ASN A 63 -14.59 55.60 7.99
CA ASN A 63 -14.76 54.82 9.21
C ASN A 63 -16.26 54.73 9.58
N ARG A 64 -16.71 53.55 10.00
CA ARG A 64 -17.87 53.39 10.90
C ARG A 64 -17.41 52.64 12.14
N THR A 65 -17.35 53.38 13.24
CA THR A 65 -17.23 52.93 14.63
C THR A 65 -18.54 52.29 15.09
N LEU A 66 -18.45 51.17 15.82
CA LEU A 66 -19.51 50.67 16.69
C LEU A 66 -18.91 50.34 18.05
N ALA A 67 -19.52 50.93 19.07
CA ALA A 67 -19.01 51.07 20.42
C ALA A 67 -19.23 49.82 21.29
N THR A 68 -18.22 49.49 22.07
CA THR A 68 -18.26 48.55 23.19
C THR A 68 -18.89 49.19 24.43
N ARG A 69 -19.92 48.58 25.00
CA ARG A 69 -20.52 48.99 26.28
C ARG A 69 -20.10 48.02 27.38
N LYS A 70 -19.24 48.48 28.30
CA LYS A 70 -18.93 47.82 29.59
C LYS A 70 -20.03 48.20 30.58
N VAL A 71 -20.53 47.23 31.33
CA VAL A 71 -21.34 47.45 32.53
C VAL A 71 -20.65 46.75 33.69
N THR A 72 -20.36 47.52 34.73
CA THR A 72 -19.77 47.12 36.00
C THR A 72 -20.90 47.00 37.01
N VAL A 73 -20.94 45.92 37.80
CA VAL A 73 -21.75 45.85 39.02
C VAL A 73 -20.92 45.24 40.16
N THR A 74 -21.00 45.92 41.30
CA THR A 74 -20.26 45.75 42.55
C THR A 74 -20.87 44.72 43.50
N HIS A 75 -20.05 44.28 44.47
CA HIS A 75 -20.32 43.30 45.54
C HIS A 75 -21.46 43.63 46.50
N SER A 76 -22.11 42.57 47.03
CA SER A 76 -22.44 42.42 48.46
C SER A 76 -22.86 40.97 48.79
N SER A 77 -22.29 40.38 49.84
CA SER A 77 -22.77 39.15 50.50
C SER A 77 -23.98 39.43 51.41
N PRO A 78 -24.79 38.42 51.76
CA PRO A 78 -24.64 37.85 53.12
C PRO A 78 -24.81 36.32 53.21
N ARG A 79 -24.35 35.79 54.36
CA ARG A 79 -24.44 34.40 54.84
C ARG A 79 -25.85 34.05 55.33
N LEU A 80 -26.28 32.80 55.10
CA LEU A 80 -26.80 31.81 56.07
C LEU A 80 -27.79 30.83 55.41
N GLY A 81 -27.69 29.55 55.75
CA GLY A 81 -28.78 28.58 55.59
C GLY A 81 -28.39 27.29 54.89
N ALA A 82 -27.84 26.35 55.65
CA ALA A 82 -27.68 24.96 55.27
C ALA A 82 -29.02 24.30 54.93
N ILE A 83 -29.04 23.41 53.93
CA ILE A 83 -29.74 22.11 53.94
C ILE A 83 -29.06 21.22 52.88
N ALA A 84 -28.60 20.06 53.34
CA ALA A 84 -27.98 19.02 52.55
C ALA A 84 -28.97 18.36 51.58
N ARG A 85 -28.51 18.09 50.35
CA ARG A 85 -28.93 16.91 49.58
C ARG A 85 -27.72 16.34 48.86
N GLN A 86 -27.29 15.18 49.35
CA GLN A 86 -26.34 14.28 48.69
C GLN A 86 -26.86 13.96 47.28
N LEU A 87 -26.14 14.40 46.26
CA LEU A 87 -26.12 13.75 44.97
C LEU A 87 -24.73 13.15 44.80
N SER A 88 -24.72 11.83 44.83
CA SER A 88 -23.60 10.93 44.62
C SER A 88 -22.76 11.38 43.42
N SER A 89 -21.56 11.88 43.69
CA SER A 89 -20.50 11.93 42.69
C SER A 89 -19.93 10.53 42.54
N THR A 90 -20.53 9.73 41.67
CA THR A 90 -19.88 8.53 41.15
C THR A 90 -18.69 9.00 40.31
N PRO A 91 -17.43 8.69 40.67
CA PRO A 91 -16.34 8.94 39.74
C PRO A 91 -16.58 8.04 38.53
N ALA A 92 -16.44 8.60 37.33
CA ALA A 92 -16.41 7.82 36.11
C ALA A 92 -15.36 6.71 36.30
N LEU A 93 -15.80 5.45 36.32
CA LEU A 93 -14.97 4.27 36.26
C LEU A 93 -14.22 4.31 34.93
N GLN A 94 -13.10 5.03 34.93
CA GLN A 94 -11.99 4.79 34.03
C GLN A 94 -11.59 3.34 34.34
N GLY A 95 -11.86 2.43 33.41
CA GLY A 95 -11.65 1.00 33.58
C GLY A 95 -10.19 0.73 33.94
N LYS A 96 -9.89 0.70 35.24
CA LYS A 96 -8.62 0.19 35.75
C LYS A 96 -8.70 -1.32 35.58
N MET A 97 -8.15 -1.80 34.48
CA MET A 97 -7.82 -3.21 34.33
C MET A 97 -6.97 -3.64 35.53
N ALA A 98 -7.19 -4.86 36.02
CA ALA A 98 -6.39 -5.41 37.11
C ALA A 98 -4.91 -5.40 36.70
N PRO A 99 -3.97 -5.07 37.60
CA PRO A 99 -2.55 -5.06 37.27
C PRO A 99 -2.14 -6.45 36.75
N ILE A 100 -1.54 -6.51 35.56
CA ILE A 100 -0.95 -7.74 35.04
C ILE A 100 0.27 -8.11 35.88
N ASP A 101 0.37 -9.39 36.26
CA ASP A 101 1.60 -9.94 36.84
C ASP A 101 2.71 -9.88 35.79
N MET A 102 3.81 -9.20 36.14
CA MET A 102 4.92 -8.96 35.22
C MET A 102 5.86 -10.17 35.10
N GLU A 103 5.63 -11.22 35.88
CA GLU A 103 6.34 -12.49 35.74
C GLU A 103 6.02 -13.13 34.37
N GLY A 104 7.05 -13.39 33.56
CA GLY A 104 6.90 -13.92 32.20
C GLY A 104 6.65 -12.89 31.08
N VAL A 105 6.60 -11.58 31.40
CA VAL A 105 6.50 -10.51 30.39
C VAL A 105 7.91 -10.12 29.89
N GLU A 106 8.17 -10.34 28.60
CA GLU A 106 9.48 -10.01 28.03
C GLU A 106 9.64 -8.49 27.78
N LYS A 107 10.77 -7.93 28.21
CA LYS A 107 11.05 -6.49 28.12
C LYS A 107 11.90 -6.14 26.91
N TYR A 108 11.54 -5.04 26.26
CA TYR A 108 12.23 -4.41 25.14
C TYR A 108 12.33 -2.90 25.38
N ASP A 109 13.23 -2.22 24.66
CA ASP A 109 13.29 -0.76 24.65
C ASP A 109 12.30 -0.18 23.64
N TYR A 110 12.09 -0.90 22.53
CA TYR A 110 11.19 -0.50 21.45
C TYR A 110 10.47 -1.69 20.84
N ILE A 111 9.15 -1.59 20.69
CA ILE A 111 8.35 -2.59 19.98
C ILE A 111 7.70 -1.95 18.75
N VAL A 112 7.76 -2.62 17.62
CA VAL A 112 7.09 -2.21 16.38
C VAL A 112 6.05 -3.26 16.00
N ILE A 113 4.80 -2.84 15.86
CA ILE A 113 3.69 -3.67 15.38
C ILE A 113 3.54 -3.43 13.88
N GLY A 114 3.94 -4.40 13.07
CA GLY A 114 3.97 -4.35 11.61
C GLY A 114 5.39 -4.18 11.05
N GLY A 115 5.89 -5.20 10.36
CA GLY A 115 7.18 -5.24 9.67
C GLY A 115 7.16 -4.65 8.26
N GLY A 116 6.29 -3.65 8.02
CA GLY A 116 6.16 -2.93 6.76
C GLY A 116 7.23 -1.87 6.53
N SER A 117 7.03 -0.97 5.56
CA SER A 117 8.02 0.05 5.18
C SER A 117 8.43 0.96 6.36
N GLY A 118 7.47 1.65 6.97
CA GLY A 118 7.72 2.51 8.12
C GLY A 118 8.19 1.74 9.36
N GLY A 119 7.56 0.59 9.66
CA GLY A 119 7.92 -0.23 10.83
C GLY A 119 9.34 -0.80 10.74
N SER A 120 9.72 -1.35 9.59
CA SER A 120 11.09 -1.79 9.31
C SER A 120 12.08 -0.62 9.39
N GLY A 121 11.74 0.53 8.82
CA GLY A 121 12.58 1.74 8.91
C GLY A 121 12.84 2.17 10.35
N GLY A 122 11.77 2.26 11.16
CA GLY A 122 11.84 2.63 12.58
C GLY A 122 12.64 1.63 13.41
N ALA A 123 12.34 0.33 13.30
CA ALA A 123 13.03 -0.71 14.05
C ALA A 123 14.53 -0.76 13.75
N ARG A 124 14.90 -0.72 12.46
CA ARG A 124 16.30 -0.75 12.02
C ARG A 124 17.08 0.48 12.47
N ARG A 125 16.43 1.64 12.49
CA ARG A 125 17.03 2.87 13.04
C ARG A 125 17.28 2.73 14.55
N ALA A 126 16.28 2.28 15.31
CA ALA A 126 16.36 2.08 16.76
C ALA A 126 17.47 1.09 17.14
N ALA A 127 17.46 -0.11 16.57
CA ALA A 127 18.47 -1.14 16.87
C ALA A 127 19.85 -0.79 16.29
N GLY A 128 19.92 -0.38 15.02
CA GLY A 128 21.18 -0.17 14.32
C GLY A 128 21.98 1.01 14.85
N TRP A 129 21.32 2.16 15.06
CA TRP A 129 22.00 3.42 15.40
C TRP A 129 21.99 3.70 16.89
N TYR A 130 20.88 3.40 17.57
CA TYR A 130 20.70 3.71 18.99
C TYR A 130 20.90 2.49 19.90
N LYS A 131 21.13 1.30 19.33
CA LYS A 131 21.39 0.05 20.07
C LYS A 131 20.25 -0.37 21.00
N ALA A 132 19.03 0.08 20.72
CA ALA A 132 17.84 -0.29 21.47
C ALA A 132 17.49 -1.77 21.27
N LYS A 133 17.18 -2.50 22.34
CA LYS A 133 16.62 -3.86 22.25
C LYS A 133 15.24 -3.76 21.59
N THR A 134 15.14 -4.20 20.34
CA THR A 134 13.99 -3.92 19.48
C THR A 134 13.28 -5.21 19.06
N LEU A 135 11.95 -5.19 19.12
CA LEU A 135 11.08 -6.27 18.63
C LEU A 135 10.23 -5.78 17.46
N ILE A 136 10.14 -6.59 16.40
CA ILE A 136 9.09 -6.48 15.36
C ILE A 136 8.08 -7.60 15.56
N VAL A 137 6.80 -7.25 15.56
CA VAL A 137 5.69 -8.22 15.52
C VAL A 137 5.02 -8.13 14.15
N GLU A 138 4.98 -9.23 13.40
CA GLU A 138 4.46 -9.29 12.02
C GLU A 138 3.58 -10.53 11.83
N ASN A 139 2.33 -10.34 11.37
CA ASN A 139 1.38 -11.44 11.14
C ASN A 139 1.17 -11.82 9.66
N GLY A 140 2.00 -11.28 8.78
CA GLY A 140 2.06 -11.59 7.36
C GLY A 140 3.50 -11.73 6.85
N ARG A 141 3.69 -11.37 5.58
CA ARG A 141 5.00 -11.43 4.93
C ARG A 141 5.85 -10.20 5.27
N SER A 142 7.09 -10.44 5.65
CA SER A 142 8.06 -9.40 5.99
C SER A 142 8.26 -8.38 4.87
N GLY A 143 8.35 -7.09 5.19
CA GLY A 143 8.41 -6.00 4.21
C GLY A 143 7.06 -5.32 3.92
N GLY A 144 5.95 -5.86 4.44
CA GLY A 144 4.61 -5.26 4.39
C GLY A 144 4.03 -5.11 2.98
N THR A 145 2.99 -4.28 2.85
CA THR A 145 2.19 -4.15 1.62
C THR A 145 3.05 -3.80 0.40
N CYS A 146 3.95 -2.81 0.49
CA CYS A 146 4.71 -2.33 -0.67
C CYS A 146 5.59 -3.42 -1.32
N VAL A 147 6.19 -4.28 -0.50
CA VAL A 147 7.02 -5.39 -1.00
C VAL A 147 6.16 -6.53 -1.53
N ASN A 148 5.06 -6.84 -0.85
CA ASN A 148 4.35 -8.10 -1.06
C ASN A 148 3.18 -8.03 -2.05
N VAL A 149 2.41 -6.94 -2.02
CA VAL A 149 1.16 -6.75 -2.79
C VAL A 149 0.99 -5.29 -3.22
N GLY A 150 2.10 -4.59 -3.41
CA GLY A 150 2.12 -3.15 -3.66
C GLY A 150 3.18 -2.76 -4.67
N CYS A 151 3.99 -1.74 -4.33
CA CYS A 151 4.92 -1.09 -5.23
C CYS A 151 5.81 -2.04 -6.04
N VAL A 152 6.40 -3.06 -5.39
CA VAL A 152 7.36 -3.98 -6.03
C VAL A 152 6.67 -4.87 -7.07
N PRO A 153 5.68 -5.73 -6.70
CA PRO A 153 5.01 -6.56 -7.69
C PRO A 153 4.25 -5.72 -8.71
N LYS A 154 3.65 -4.59 -8.32
CA LYS A 154 2.99 -3.66 -9.26
C LYS A 154 3.96 -3.14 -10.31
N LYS A 155 5.17 -2.71 -9.93
CA LYS A 155 6.15 -2.17 -10.90
C LYS A 155 6.71 -3.27 -11.80
N MET A 156 6.89 -4.49 -11.28
CA MET A 156 7.24 -5.65 -12.12
C MET A 156 6.14 -5.95 -13.15
N THR A 157 4.87 -5.95 -12.73
CA THR A 157 3.72 -6.18 -13.62
C THR A 157 3.53 -5.02 -14.61
N TRP A 158 3.80 -3.78 -14.20
CA TRP A 158 3.84 -2.64 -15.11
C TRP A 158 4.94 -2.77 -16.17
N ASN A 159 6.14 -3.21 -15.80
CA ASN A 159 7.21 -3.47 -16.77
C ASN A 159 6.79 -4.56 -17.77
N PHE A 160 6.12 -5.61 -17.30
CA PHE A 160 5.58 -6.67 -18.17
C PHE A 160 4.59 -6.11 -19.21
N GLY A 161 3.62 -5.30 -18.79
CA GLY A 161 2.68 -4.63 -19.71
C GLY A 161 3.38 -3.62 -20.64
N SER A 162 4.30 -2.82 -20.12
CA SER A 162 5.04 -1.82 -20.91
C SER A 162 5.91 -2.44 -21.99
N ILE A 163 6.48 -3.64 -21.76
CA ILE A 163 7.19 -4.37 -22.82
C ILE A 163 6.23 -4.67 -23.98
N ASN A 164 4.99 -5.06 -23.72
CA ASN A 164 4.01 -5.33 -24.77
C ASN A 164 3.70 -4.08 -25.60
N GLU A 165 3.51 -2.93 -24.96
CA GLU A 165 3.32 -1.64 -25.65
C GLU A 165 4.54 -1.25 -26.49
N HIS A 166 5.76 -1.45 -25.97
CA HIS A 166 6.98 -1.15 -26.73
C HIS A 166 7.12 -2.03 -27.96
N LEU A 167 6.77 -3.33 -27.87
CA LEU A 167 6.79 -4.24 -29.03
C LEU A 167 5.82 -3.76 -30.12
N GLU A 168 4.63 -3.26 -29.74
CA GLU A 168 3.68 -2.69 -30.69
C GLU A 168 4.22 -1.41 -31.36
N HIS A 169 4.86 -0.53 -30.60
CA HIS A 169 5.38 0.74 -31.09
C HIS A 169 6.72 0.63 -31.82
N ALA A 170 7.45 -0.49 -31.68
CA ALA A 170 8.79 -0.67 -32.24
C ALA A 170 8.83 -0.50 -33.77
N LYS A 171 7.71 -0.76 -34.47
CA LYS A 171 7.53 -0.49 -35.92
C LYS A 171 7.80 0.97 -36.30
N HIS A 172 7.52 1.93 -35.40
CA HIS A 172 7.78 3.35 -35.64
C HIS A 172 9.26 3.73 -35.56
N TYR A 173 10.10 2.81 -35.08
CA TYR A 173 11.55 2.94 -35.01
C TYR A 173 12.27 2.00 -36.00
N GLY A 174 11.53 1.39 -36.94
CA GLY A 174 12.09 0.53 -37.99
C GLY A 174 12.30 -0.93 -37.60
N TYR A 175 11.80 -1.38 -36.45
CA TYR A 175 11.81 -2.80 -36.10
C TYR A 175 10.68 -3.54 -36.81
N ASP A 176 11.00 -4.63 -37.50
CA ASP A 176 10.03 -5.58 -38.03
C ASP A 176 9.69 -6.62 -36.95
N VAL A 177 8.70 -6.28 -36.12
CA VAL A 177 8.24 -7.12 -35.01
C VAL A 177 7.04 -7.95 -35.47
N PRO A 178 7.08 -9.30 -35.36
CA PRO A 178 5.94 -10.13 -35.72
C PRO A 178 4.68 -9.73 -34.97
N LYS A 179 3.54 -9.79 -35.67
CA LYS A 179 2.23 -9.65 -35.02
C LYS A 179 1.99 -10.83 -34.07
N ASN A 180 1.30 -10.60 -32.96
CA ASN A 180 0.89 -11.61 -31.99
C ASN A 180 2.05 -12.37 -31.31
N ILE A 181 3.05 -11.63 -30.81
CA ILE A 181 4.09 -12.21 -29.97
C ILE A 181 3.45 -12.87 -28.74
N LYS A 182 3.68 -14.16 -28.60
CA LYS A 182 3.21 -14.92 -27.43
C LYS A 182 4.04 -14.55 -26.21
N TYR A 183 3.38 -14.35 -25.08
CA TYR A 183 4.00 -14.21 -23.77
C TYR A 183 3.48 -15.31 -22.83
N ASP A 184 4.29 -15.68 -21.83
CA ASP A 184 3.93 -16.63 -20.78
C ASP A 184 3.72 -15.87 -19.47
N TYR A 185 2.45 -15.55 -19.18
CA TYR A 185 2.08 -14.87 -17.94
C TYR A 185 2.38 -15.73 -16.70
N GLY A 186 2.23 -17.05 -16.79
CA GLY A 186 2.54 -17.98 -15.70
C GLY A 186 4.02 -17.97 -15.33
N TYR A 187 4.92 -17.94 -16.33
CA TYR A 187 6.35 -17.75 -16.11
C TYR A 187 6.67 -16.41 -15.45
N PHE A 188 6.06 -15.33 -15.93
CA PHE A 188 6.22 -14.00 -15.33
C PHE A 188 5.76 -14.00 -13.86
N LYS A 189 4.58 -14.52 -13.55
CA LYS A 189 4.06 -14.62 -12.18
C LYS A 189 5.01 -15.39 -11.28
N ARG A 190 5.46 -16.60 -11.68
CA ARG A 190 6.42 -17.40 -10.89
C ARG A 190 7.73 -16.63 -10.63
N THR A 191 8.23 -15.92 -11.63
CA THR A 191 9.46 -15.11 -11.52
C THR A 191 9.28 -13.94 -10.55
N ARG A 192 8.14 -13.25 -10.63
CA ARG A 192 7.78 -12.16 -9.73
C ARG A 192 7.64 -12.67 -8.29
N ASP A 193 6.92 -13.76 -8.09
CA ASP A 193 6.64 -14.30 -6.75
C ASP A 193 7.93 -14.80 -6.07
N ALA A 194 8.81 -15.49 -6.80
CA ALA A 194 10.14 -15.87 -6.32
C ALA A 194 11.02 -14.65 -5.97
N THR A 195 10.86 -13.54 -6.70
CA THR A 195 11.54 -12.29 -6.38
C THR A 195 11.03 -11.69 -5.07
N ILE A 196 9.72 -11.70 -4.83
CA ILE A 196 9.12 -11.23 -3.57
C ILE A 196 9.58 -12.10 -2.40
N GLU A 197 9.52 -13.42 -2.54
CA GLU A 197 9.98 -14.36 -1.50
C GLU A 197 11.44 -14.12 -1.11
N ARG A 198 12.32 -13.95 -2.12
CA ARG A 198 13.72 -13.60 -1.90
C ARG A 198 13.87 -12.28 -1.13
N LEU A 199 13.07 -11.27 -1.45
CA LEU A 199 13.07 -9.99 -0.74
C LEU A 199 12.61 -10.16 0.71
N ASN A 200 11.57 -10.95 0.99
CA ASN A 200 11.13 -11.23 2.35
C ASN A 200 12.28 -11.79 3.19
N GLY A 201 13.01 -12.79 2.66
CA GLY A 201 14.18 -13.33 3.35
C GLY A 201 15.33 -12.31 3.52
N ILE A 202 15.48 -11.34 2.62
CA ILE A 202 16.46 -10.24 2.79
C ILE A 202 16.07 -9.34 3.96
N TYR A 203 14.78 -9.00 4.12
CA TYR A 203 14.31 -8.22 5.27
C TYR A 203 14.64 -8.94 6.58
N GLU A 204 14.26 -10.21 6.70
CA GLU A 204 14.47 -11.00 7.91
C GLU A 204 15.95 -11.18 8.25
N ARG A 205 16.81 -11.46 7.25
CA ARG A 205 18.27 -11.52 7.45
C ARG A 205 18.86 -10.19 7.90
N ASN A 206 18.38 -9.07 7.35
CA ASN A 206 18.86 -7.75 7.74
C ASN A 206 18.44 -7.41 9.18
N TRP A 207 17.19 -7.70 9.56
CA TRP A 207 16.70 -7.50 10.92
C TRP A 207 17.51 -8.33 11.92
N ASN A 208 17.71 -9.61 11.64
CA ASN A 208 18.52 -10.48 12.49
C ASN A 208 19.97 -9.97 12.64
N ARG A 209 20.62 -9.56 11.54
CA ARG A 209 21.99 -8.99 11.59
C ARG A 209 22.08 -7.72 12.44
N GLU A 210 20.98 -6.96 12.53
CA GLU A 210 20.90 -5.73 13.31
C GLU A 210 20.44 -5.98 14.76
N GLY A 211 20.25 -7.25 15.15
CA GLY A 211 19.84 -7.63 16.51
C GLY A 211 18.37 -7.33 16.82
N ILE A 212 17.53 -7.29 15.79
CA ILE A 212 16.09 -7.08 15.95
C ILE A 212 15.41 -8.44 16.06
N ASP A 213 14.69 -8.65 17.15
CA ASP A 213 13.88 -9.84 17.34
C ASP A 213 12.63 -9.77 16.45
N LEU A 214 12.28 -10.89 15.81
CA LEU A 214 11.07 -11.00 14.98
C LEU A 214 10.15 -12.04 15.60
N VAL A 215 8.94 -11.61 15.96
CA VAL A 215 7.87 -12.52 16.39
C VAL A 215 6.78 -12.55 15.31
N LYS A 216 6.47 -13.76 14.83
CA LYS A 216 5.35 -14.00 13.92
C LYS A 216 4.07 -14.17 14.71
N GLY A 217 3.20 -13.17 14.69
CA GLY A 217 2.03 -13.16 15.55
C GLY A 217 1.19 -11.90 15.40
N THR A 218 -0.03 -11.95 15.92
CA THR A 218 -0.92 -10.79 15.98
C THR A 218 -0.84 -10.15 17.36
N ALA A 219 -0.34 -8.92 17.44
CA ALA A 219 -0.28 -8.16 18.68
C ALA A 219 -1.65 -7.53 19.01
N LYS A 220 -1.96 -7.50 20.30
CA LYS A 220 -3.08 -6.77 20.88
C LYS A 220 -2.62 -6.08 22.17
N PHE A 221 -2.99 -4.82 22.34
CA PHE A 221 -2.81 -4.14 23.61
C PHE A 221 -3.74 -4.73 24.67
N VAL A 222 -3.15 -5.11 25.80
CA VAL A 222 -3.88 -5.49 27.02
C VAL A 222 -3.73 -4.41 28.10
N GLU A 223 -2.67 -3.61 28.02
CA GLU A 223 -2.47 -2.36 28.76
C GLU A 223 -1.73 -1.37 27.85
N PRO A 224 -1.66 -0.06 28.17
CA PRO A 224 -1.02 0.93 27.30
C PRO A 224 0.40 0.58 26.83
N LYS A 225 1.18 -0.14 27.63
CA LYS A 225 2.56 -0.52 27.30
C LYS A 225 2.81 -2.03 27.38
N VAL A 226 1.75 -2.85 27.39
CA VAL A 226 1.84 -4.31 27.43
C VAL A 226 1.02 -4.90 26.29
N LEU A 227 1.67 -5.75 25.50
CA LEU A 227 1.07 -6.44 24.37
C LEU A 227 0.99 -7.94 24.68
N GLU A 228 -0.15 -8.53 24.34
CA GLU A 228 -0.30 -9.96 24.13
C GLU A 228 -0.12 -10.23 22.63
N ILE A 229 0.75 -11.17 22.28
CA ILE A 229 0.97 -11.61 20.90
C ILE A 229 0.44 -13.03 20.76
N ASP A 230 -0.57 -13.21 19.93
CA ASP A 230 -1.06 -14.52 19.50
C ASP A 230 -0.10 -15.09 18.44
N LEU A 231 0.63 -16.15 18.78
CA LEU A 231 1.74 -16.68 17.98
C LEU A 231 1.24 -17.56 16.82
N MET A 232 1.76 -17.31 15.62
CA MET A 232 1.33 -18.04 14.41
C MET A 232 1.84 -19.49 14.33
N ASP A 233 2.81 -19.86 15.16
CA ASP A 233 3.33 -21.23 15.23
C ASP A 233 2.46 -22.17 16.11
N GLY A 234 1.40 -21.64 16.72
CA GLY A 234 0.49 -22.39 17.58
C GLY A 234 1.03 -22.66 18.99
N SER A 235 2.19 -22.09 19.36
CA SER A 235 2.76 -22.24 20.71
C SER A 235 2.03 -21.43 21.79
N GLY A 236 0.99 -20.68 21.41
CA GLY A 236 0.10 -19.96 22.30
C GLY A 236 0.35 -18.46 22.25
N LYS A 237 0.42 -17.84 23.44
CA LYS A 237 0.47 -16.39 23.58
C LYS A 237 1.78 -15.95 24.23
N LYS A 238 2.32 -14.83 23.79
CA LYS A 238 3.52 -14.21 24.35
C LYS A 238 3.22 -12.81 24.87
N MET A 239 3.65 -12.52 26.09
CA MET A 239 3.51 -11.20 26.71
C MET A 239 4.80 -10.39 26.52
N VAL A 240 4.68 -9.16 26.02
CA VAL A 240 5.82 -8.26 25.83
C VAL A 240 5.50 -6.83 26.29
N THR A 241 6.52 -6.08 26.68
CA THR A 241 6.39 -4.67 27.10
C THR A 241 7.58 -3.84 26.64
N ALA A 242 7.33 -2.55 26.38
CA ALA A 242 8.37 -1.56 26.11
C ALA A 242 7.91 -0.15 26.52
N PRO A 243 8.84 0.76 26.87
CA PRO A 243 8.51 2.16 27.11
C PRO A 243 8.02 2.87 25.85
N HIS A 244 8.41 2.38 24.67
CA HIS A 244 8.11 2.94 23.35
C HIS A 244 7.51 1.87 22.43
N ILE A 245 6.33 2.12 21.86
CA ILE A 245 5.63 1.20 20.96
C ILE A 245 5.17 1.94 19.71
N LEU A 246 5.59 1.48 18.54
CA LEU A 246 5.16 1.99 17.24
C LEU A 246 4.11 1.10 16.59
N ILE A 247 2.98 1.68 16.23
CA ILE A 247 1.92 1.06 15.44
C ILE A 247 2.18 1.39 13.95
N ALA A 248 2.62 0.39 13.19
CA ALA A 248 2.95 0.50 11.76
C ALA A 248 2.24 -0.59 10.93
N VAL A 249 0.99 -0.89 11.29
CA VAL A 249 0.18 -2.00 10.73
C VAL A 249 -0.37 -1.75 9.32
N GLY A 250 -0.19 -0.55 8.78
CA GLY A 250 -0.65 -0.19 7.44
C GLY A 250 -2.19 -0.21 7.30
N GLY A 251 -2.66 -0.67 6.14
CA GLY A 251 -4.08 -0.76 5.81
C GLY A 251 -4.42 -1.94 4.90
N TYR A 252 -5.70 -2.12 4.63
CA TYR A 252 -6.27 -3.21 3.83
C TYR A 252 -7.27 -2.67 2.80
N PRO A 253 -7.46 -3.34 1.64
CA PRO A 253 -8.43 -2.93 0.62
C PRO A 253 -9.87 -3.07 1.14
N ILE A 254 -10.73 -2.11 0.77
CA ILE A 254 -12.16 -2.15 1.10
C ILE A 254 -12.89 -2.99 0.04
N VAL A 255 -13.70 -3.94 0.51
CA VAL A 255 -14.68 -4.68 -0.27
C VAL A 255 -16.07 -4.15 0.09
N PRO A 256 -16.94 -3.84 -0.88
CA PRO A 256 -18.28 -3.32 -0.58
C PRO A 256 -19.16 -4.39 0.08
N ASP A 257 -20.03 -3.97 0.98
CA ASP A 257 -21.03 -4.84 1.62
C ASP A 257 -22.25 -4.98 0.71
N ILE A 258 -22.11 -5.82 -0.33
CA ILE A 258 -23.18 -6.14 -1.29
C ILE A 258 -23.17 -7.65 -1.57
N PRO A 259 -24.31 -8.26 -1.92
CA PRO A 259 -24.38 -9.69 -2.22
C PRO A 259 -23.41 -10.11 -3.34
N GLY A 260 -22.55 -11.10 -3.06
CA GLY A 260 -21.59 -11.65 -4.00
C GLY A 260 -20.30 -10.84 -4.17
N ALA A 261 -20.08 -9.79 -3.36
CA ALA A 261 -18.84 -9.00 -3.41
C ALA A 261 -17.58 -9.85 -3.25
N GLU A 262 -17.68 -10.96 -2.50
CA GLU A 262 -16.64 -11.97 -2.27
C GLU A 262 -16.20 -12.74 -3.53
N HIS A 263 -16.98 -12.69 -4.61
CA HIS A 263 -16.60 -13.30 -5.88
C HIS A 263 -15.61 -12.44 -6.69
N GLY A 264 -15.52 -11.14 -6.36
CA GLY A 264 -14.49 -10.25 -6.86
C GLY A 264 -13.19 -10.35 -6.06
N ILE A 265 -12.14 -9.74 -6.60
CA ILE A 265 -10.81 -9.66 -6.00
C ILE A 265 -10.47 -8.24 -5.61
N THR A 266 -9.47 -8.08 -4.74
CA THR A 266 -8.85 -6.79 -4.44
C THR A 266 -7.49 -6.69 -5.14
N SER A 267 -6.72 -5.61 -4.89
CA SER A 267 -5.32 -5.53 -5.34
C SER A 267 -4.47 -6.71 -4.88
N ASP A 268 -4.80 -7.32 -3.75
CA ASP A 268 -4.05 -8.44 -3.20
C ASP A 268 -4.32 -9.68 -4.07
N GLY A 269 -5.60 -9.97 -4.36
CA GLY A 269 -6.01 -11.04 -5.26
C GLY A 269 -5.54 -10.85 -6.70
N PHE A 270 -5.36 -9.60 -7.16
CA PHE A 270 -4.79 -9.30 -8.48
C PHE A 270 -3.40 -9.92 -8.65
N PHE A 271 -2.55 -9.83 -7.63
CA PHE A 271 -1.22 -10.45 -7.70
C PHE A 271 -1.30 -11.98 -7.55
N GLU A 272 -2.37 -12.53 -7.00
CA GLU A 272 -2.53 -13.98 -6.92
C GLU A 272 -3.08 -14.63 -8.19
N MET A 273 -3.61 -13.86 -9.15
CA MET A 273 -4.12 -14.40 -10.43
C MET A 273 -3.05 -15.21 -11.17
N GLU A 274 -3.35 -16.50 -11.41
CA GLU A 274 -2.49 -17.43 -12.16
C GLU A 274 -2.65 -17.34 -13.68
N GLU A 275 -3.85 -16.97 -14.12
CA GLU A 275 -4.22 -16.84 -15.52
C GLU A 275 -4.84 -15.48 -15.77
N LEU A 276 -4.59 -14.90 -16.94
CA LEU A 276 -5.21 -13.63 -17.32
C LEU A 276 -6.69 -13.86 -17.69
N PRO A 277 -7.63 -13.13 -17.09
CA PRO A 277 -9.02 -13.16 -17.52
C PRO A 277 -9.15 -12.55 -18.92
N PRO A 278 -9.95 -13.12 -19.83
CA PRO A 278 -10.28 -12.47 -21.11
C PRO A 278 -10.93 -11.10 -20.93
N LYS A 279 -11.79 -10.97 -19.90
CA LYS A 279 -12.55 -9.75 -19.60
C LYS A 279 -12.52 -9.40 -18.11
N LEU A 280 -12.09 -8.18 -17.79
CA LEU A 280 -11.92 -7.68 -16.42
C LEU A 280 -12.76 -6.42 -16.19
N ALA A 281 -13.59 -6.44 -15.14
CA ALA A 281 -14.20 -5.23 -14.59
C ALA A 281 -13.31 -4.66 -13.47
N VAL A 282 -13.10 -3.34 -13.45
CA VAL A 282 -12.39 -2.63 -12.40
C VAL A 282 -13.29 -1.53 -11.84
N VAL A 283 -13.60 -1.59 -10.55
CA VAL A 283 -14.42 -0.56 -9.89
C VAL A 283 -13.50 0.33 -9.06
N GLY A 284 -13.36 1.59 -9.49
CA GLY A 284 -12.50 2.54 -8.82
C GLY A 284 -11.87 3.55 -9.79
N ALA A 285 -11.52 4.72 -9.25
CA ALA A 285 -10.93 5.84 -10.00
C ALA A 285 -9.62 6.35 -9.37
N GLY A 286 -9.10 5.63 -8.38
CA GLY A 286 -7.82 5.94 -7.72
C GLY A 286 -6.63 5.39 -8.51
N TYR A 287 -5.42 5.71 -8.05
CA TYR A 287 -4.20 5.28 -8.75
C TYR A 287 -4.09 3.75 -8.87
N ILE A 288 -4.48 2.98 -7.85
CA ILE A 288 -4.49 1.51 -7.90
C ILE A 288 -5.37 1.01 -9.05
N ALA A 289 -6.59 1.55 -9.18
CA ALA A 289 -7.51 1.18 -10.25
C ALA A 289 -6.90 1.47 -11.64
N VAL A 290 -6.36 2.68 -11.81
CA VAL A 290 -5.78 3.15 -13.08
C VAL A 290 -4.54 2.34 -13.47
N GLU A 291 -3.66 2.05 -12.50
CA GLU A 291 -2.45 1.26 -12.74
C GLU A 291 -2.77 -0.18 -13.12
N LEU A 292 -3.62 -0.86 -12.35
CA LEU A 292 -3.94 -2.26 -12.60
C LEU A 292 -4.77 -2.43 -13.87
N ALA A 293 -5.75 -1.56 -14.11
CA ALA A 293 -6.51 -1.57 -15.36
C ALA A 293 -5.58 -1.33 -16.57
N GLY A 294 -4.69 -0.34 -16.48
CA GLY A 294 -3.74 -0.02 -17.56
C GLY A 294 -2.86 -1.20 -17.92
N VAL A 295 -2.34 -1.93 -16.93
CA VAL A 295 -1.51 -3.13 -17.20
C VAL A 295 -2.31 -4.24 -17.89
N MET A 296 -3.54 -4.49 -17.44
CA MET A 296 -4.38 -5.54 -18.02
C MET A 296 -4.75 -5.22 -19.46
N ASN A 297 -5.12 -3.98 -19.74
CA ASN A 297 -5.38 -3.50 -21.09
C ASN A 297 -4.11 -3.61 -21.97
N ALA A 298 -2.96 -3.20 -21.44
CA ALA A 298 -1.68 -3.27 -22.17
C ALA A 298 -1.27 -4.69 -22.56
N VAL A 299 -1.69 -5.73 -21.83
CA VAL A 299 -1.43 -7.13 -22.18
C VAL A 299 -2.57 -7.78 -22.99
N GLY A 300 -3.60 -7.01 -23.36
CA GLY A 300 -4.67 -7.46 -24.25
C GLY A 300 -5.91 -8.02 -23.55
N VAL A 301 -6.09 -7.78 -22.24
CA VAL A 301 -7.33 -8.11 -21.54
C VAL A 301 -8.38 -7.04 -21.82
N GLU A 302 -9.60 -7.45 -22.21
CA GLU A 302 -10.74 -6.54 -22.38
C GLU A 302 -11.10 -5.93 -21.02
N THR A 303 -10.72 -4.67 -20.82
CA THR A 303 -10.78 -4.02 -19.50
C THR A 303 -11.87 -2.96 -19.47
N HIS A 304 -12.77 -3.09 -18.49
CA HIS A 304 -13.86 -2.16 -18.22
C HIS A 304 -13.63 -1.44 -16.89
N MET A 305 -13.48 -0.12 -16.92
CA MET A 305 -13.35 0.71 -15.71
C MET A 305 -14.67 1.39 -15.37
N PHE A 306 -15.16 1.20 -14.16
CA PHE A 306 -16.36 1.85 -13.63
C PHE A 306 -15.99 2.99 -12.69
N ILE A 307 -16.31 4.22 -13.10
CA ILE A 307 -15.99 5.44 -12.37
C ILE A 307 -17.23 6.31 -12.13
N ARG A 308 -17.32 6.90 -10.94
CA ARG A 308 -18.48 7.73 -10.56
C ARG A 308 -18.54 9.08 -11.28
N GLY A 309 -17.39 9.62 -11.70
CA GLY A 309 -17.28 10.92 -12.37
C GLY A 309 -16.86 10.79 -13.82
N ASP A 310 -16.43 11.90 -14.42
CA ASP A 310 -16.03 11.93 -15.84
C ASP A 310 -14.56 11.55 -16.08
N THR A 311 -13.72 11.71 -15.04
CA THR A 311 -12.28 11.44 -15.05
C THR A 311 -11.88 10.58 -13.86
N PHE A 312 -10.72 9.91 -13.99
CA PHE A 312 -10.04 9.27 -12.88
C PHE A 312 -8.94 10.17 -12.28
N LEU A 313 -8.31 9.74 -11.17
CA LEU A 313 -7.27 10.51 -10.47
C LEU A 313 -7.76 11.87 -9.95
N ARG A 314 -8.97 11.93 -9.41
CA ARG A 314 -9.68 13.16 -8.97
C ARG A 314 -8.92 14.11 -8.03
N LYS A 315 -7.85 13.65 -7.36
CA LYS A 315 -6.99 14.46 -6.48
C LYS A 315 -5.80 15.12 -7.21
N PHE A 316 -5.60 14.80 -8.49
CA PHE A 316 -4.49 15.31 -9.31
C PHE A 316 -4.92 16.54 -10.09
N ASP A 317 -3.98 17.19 -10.77
CA ASP A 317 -4.27 18.34 -11.64
C ASP A 317 -5.30 17.98 -12.73
N PRO A 318 -6.33 18.82 -12.97
CA PRO A 318 -7.38 18.55 -13.97
C PRO A 318 -6.85 18.27 -15.39
N MET A 319 -5.79 18.95 -15.83
CA MET A 319 -5.18 18.72 -17.15
C MET A 319 -4.63 17.30 -17.25
N ILE A 320 -4.00 16.80 -16.19
CA ILE A 320 -3.49 15.43 -16.12
C ILE A 320 -4.65 14.44 -16.11
N GLN A 321 -5.71 14.72 -15.34
CA GLN A 321 -6.90 13.86 -15.31
C GLN A 321 -7.51 13.70 -16.70
N GLU A 322 -7.77 14.79 -17.40
CA GLU A 322 -8.36 14.78 -18.74
C GLU A 322 -7.47 14.08 -19.77
N THR A 323 -6.17 14.42 -19.77
CA THR A 323 -5.21 13.88 -20.74
C THR A 323 -5.05 12.38 -20.58
N MET A 324 -4.91 11.91 -19.33
CA MET A 324 -4.75 10.49 -19.05
C MET A 324 -6.03 9.71 -19.36
N THR A 325 -7.20 10.28 -19.02
CA THR A 325 -8.50 9.65 -19.31
C THR A 325 -8.68 9.44 -20.81
N LYS A 326 -8.47 10.49 -21.62
CA LYS A 326 -8.53 10.41 -23.09
C LYS A 326 -7.53 9.41 -23.65
N ARG A 327 -6.32 9.33 -23.06
CA ARG A 327 -5.29 8.37 -23.50
C ARG A 327 -5.72 6.93 -23.24
N TYR A 328 -6.30 6.63 -22.08
CA TYR A 328 -6.78 5.28 -21.76
C TYR A 328 -7.87 4.82 -22.75
N GLU A 329 -8.82 5.70 -23.07
CA GLU A 329 -9.84 5.43 -24.09
C GLU A 329 -9.22 5.18 -25.48
N ALA A 330 -8.25 6.01 -25.88
CA ALA A 330 -7.55 5.84 -27.16
C ALA A 330 -6.75 4.53 -27.25
N THR A 331 -6.38 3.93 -26.11
CA THR A 331 -5.70 2.62 -26.03
C THR A 331 -6.67 1.44 -25.87
N GLY A 332 -7.98 1.66 -26.01
CA GLY A 332 -9.00 0.59 -25.99
C GLY A 332 -9.64 0.31 -24.64
N MET A 333 -9.36 1.11 -23.60
CA MET A 333 -10.02 0.98 -22.30
C MET A 333 -11.50 1.34 -22.41
N HIS A 334 -12.39 0.48 -21.91
CA HIS A 334 -13.81 0.79 -21.84
C HIS A 334 -14.14 1.54 -20.55
N LEU A 335 -14.40 2.84 -20.64
CA LEU A 335 -14.68 3.68 -19.48
C LEU A 335 -16.18 3.92 -19.29
N HIS A 336 -16.72 3.37 -18.21
CA HIS A 336 -18.11 3.55 -17.78
C HIS A 336 -18.20 4.69 -16.76
N ARG A 337 -18.60 5.86 -17.25
CA ARG A 337 -18.78 7.09 -16.46
C ARG A 337 -20.15 7.14 -15.78
N GLY A 338 -20.25 7.94 -14.71
CA GLY A 338 -21.50 8.11 -13.98
C GLY A 338 -21.97 6.83 -13.27
N TYR A 339 -21.06 5.88 -13.02
CA TYR A 339 -21.36 4.63 -12.33
C TYR A 339 -22.01 4.92 -10.96
N THR A 340 -23.24 4.46 -10.78
CA THR A 340 -24.08 4.75 -9.60
C THR A 340 -23.84 3.77 -8.46
N GLY A 341 -23.58 2.50 -8.78
CA GLY A 341 -23.29 1.45 -7.81
C GLY A 341 -23.52 0.04 -8.36
N MET A 342 -23.14 -0.96 -7.57
CA MET A 342 -23.31 -2.38 -7.89
C MET A 342 -24.34 -2.96 -6.94
N LYS A 343 -25.34 -3.64 -7.51
CA LYS A 343 -26.44 -4.22 -6.75
C LYS A 343 -26.11 -5.62 -6.24
N LYS A 344 -25.58 -6.48 -7.11
CA LYS A 344 -25.15 -7.85 -6.78
C LYS A 344 -24.17 -8.41 -7.80
N ILE A 345 -23.44 -9.44 -7.38
CA ILE A 345 -22.56 -10.24 -8.22
C ILE A 345 -22.99 -11.70 -8.09
N GLU A 346 -23.10 -12.40 -9.21
CA GLU A 346 -23.42 -13.84 -9.24
C GLU A 346 -22.27 -14.62 -9.89
N LEU A 347 -21.80 -15.67 -9.22
CA LEU A 347 -20.83 -16.61 -9.79
C LEU A 347 -21.57 -17.58 -10.73
N LEU A 348 -21.41 -17.38 -12.03
CA LEU A 348 -22.02 -18.25 -13.05
C LEU A 348 -21.21 -19.53 -13.27
N SER A 349 -19.88 -19.44 -13.18
CA SER A 349 -18.98 -20.58 -13.30
C SER A 349 -17.72 -20.35 -12.47
N PRO A 350 -17.34 -21.29 -11.59
CA PRO A 350 -16.05 -21.23 -10.88
C PRO A 350 -14.91 -21.57 -11.84
N GLY A 351 -13.71 -21.07 -11.55
CA GLY A 351 -12.52 -21.35 -12.36
C GLY A 351 -11.48 -20.26 -12.23
N LYS A 352 -10.52 -20.26 -13.15
CA LYS A 352 -9.50 -19.21 -13.33
C LYS A 352 -9.54 -18.73 -14.78
N GLY A 353 -8.91 -17.58 -15.06
CA GLY A 353 -8.76 -17.07 -16.42
C GLY A 353 -10.08 -17.04 -17.20
N ALA A 354 -10.16 -17.77 -18.30
CA ALA A 354 -11.33 -17.82 -19.18
C ALA A 354 -12.51 -18.67 -18.63
N GLU A 355 -12.24 -19.58 -17.69
CA GLU A 355 -13.26 -20.49 -17.15
C GLU A 355 -14.16 -19.80 -16.13
N LYS A 356 -13.59 -18.89 -15.32
CA LYS A 356 -14.36 -18.11 -14.35
C LYS A 356 -15.33 -17.20 -15.09
N ARG A 357 -16.60 -17.19 -14.66
CA ARG A 357 -17.61 -16.25 -15.16
C ARG A 357 -18.42 -15.65 -14.02
N LEU A 358 -18.51 -14.32 -14.03
CA LEU A 358 -19.27 -13.51 -13.10
C LEU A 358 -20.34 -12.73 -13.86
N LYS A 359 -21.53 -12.65 -13.30
CA LYS A 359 -22.58 -11.74 -13.73
C LYS A 359 -22.66 -10.56 -12.77
N LEU A 360 -22.45 -9.37 -13.30
CA LEU A 360 -22.55 -8.11 -12.57
C LEU A 360 -23.95 -7.53 -12.81
N THR A 361 -24.67 -7.18 -11.74
CA THR A 361 -25.93 -6.42 -11.82
C THR A 361 -25.72 -5.06 -11.18
N PHE A 362 -25.91 -4.00 -11.96
CA PHE A 362 -25.73 -2.62 -11.50
C PHE A 362 -27.01 -2.05 -10.88
N ASP A 363 -26.90 -0.94 -10.15
CA ASP A 363 -28.05 -0.32 -9.48
C ASP A 363 -29.09 0.26 -10.45
N ASP A 364 -28.67 0.60 -11.67
CA ASP A 364 -29.57 1.03 -12.76
C ASP A 364 -30.29 -0.13 -13.46
N GLY A 365 -30.03 -1.38 -13.04
CA GLY A 365 -30.61 -2.59 -13.61
C GLY A 365 -29.89 -3.14 -14.84
N SER A 366 -28.84 -2.46 -15.32
CA SER A 366 -27.99 -3.01 -16.39
C SER A 366 -27.17 -4.20 -15.88
N GLU A 367 -26.72 -5.04 -16.81
CA GLU A 367 -25.98 -6.26 -16.50
C GLU A 367 -24.73 -6.40 -17.39
N MET A 368 -23.68 -7.02 -16.86
CA MET A 368 -22.46 -7.33 -17.61
C MET A 368 -21.87 -8.66 -17.15
N GLU A 369 -21.46 -9.50 -18.10
CA GLU A 369 -20.64 -10.68 -17.79
C GLU A 369 -19.16 -10.36 -17.96
N VAL A 370 -18.36 -10.81 -16.99
CA VAL A 370 -16.90 -10.69 -16.97
C VAL A 370 -16.29 -11.97 -16.42
N ASN A 371 -14.98 -12.14 -16.60
CA ASN A 371 -14.26 -13.27 -16.02
C ASN A 371 -13.69 -12.93 -14.64
N GLU A 372 -13.41 -11.65 -14.37
CA GLU A 372 -12.92 -11.20 -13.07
C GLU A 372 -13.41 -9.78 -12.76
N LEU A 373 -13.51 -9.47 -11.46
CA LEU A 373 -13.93 -8.17 -10.94
C LEU A 373 -12.91 -7.67 -9.89
N LEU A 374 -12.29 -6.52 -10.13
CA LEU A 374 -11.36 -5.89 -9.21
C LEU A 374 -12.01 -4.73 -8.45
N TRP A 375 -12.08 -4.87 -7.13
CA TRP A 375 -12.41 -3.79 -6.19
C TRP A 375 -11.17 -2.94 -5.88
N ALA A 376 -11.15 -1.73 -6.42
CA ALA A 376 -10.13 -0.71 -6.16
C ALA A 376 -10.76 0.60 -5.65
N ILE A 377 -11.71 0.45 -4.70
CA ILE A 377 -12.59 1.53 -4.22
C ILE A 377 -12.03 2.31 -3.03
N GLY A 378 -10.94 1.85 -2.41
CA GLY A 378 -10.31 2.50 -1.27
C GLY A 378 -9.61 1.51 -0.35
N ARG A 379 -8.97 2.03 0.69
CA ARG A 379 -8.30 1.26 1.74
C ARG A 379 -8.72 1.77 3.11
N ALA A 380 -8.69 0.90 4.11
CA ALA A 380 -8.99 1.20 5.50
C ALA A 380 -7.79 0.82 6.40
N PRO A 381 -7.60 1.50 7.56
CA PRO A 381 -6.47 1.25 8.45
C PRO A 381 -6.63 -0.06 9.22
N ALA A 382 -5.55 -0.84 9.37
CA ALA A 382 -5.57 -2.20 9.91
C ALA A 382 -5.58 -2.27 11.46
N VAL A 383 -6.54 -1.59 12.10
CA VAL A 383 -6.55 -1.31 13.56
C VAL A 383 -7.46 -2.21 14.40
N THR A 384 -8.36 -2.98 13.79
CA THR A 384 -9.48 -3.65 14.48
C THR A 384 -9.06 -4.65 15.55
N LYS A 385 -7.91 -5.33 15.37
CA LYS A 385 -7.42 -6.37 16.30
C LYS A 385 -6.52 -5.82 17.41
N LEU A 386 -6.16 -4.54 17.37
CA LEU A 386 -5.12 -3.99 18.25
C LEU A 386 -5.61 -3.66 19.67
N GLY A 387 -6.91 -3.52 19.91
CA GLY A 387 -7.41 -3.11 21.24
C GLY A 387 -7.08 -1.63 21.57
N LEU A 388 -7.15 -0.74 20.58
CA LEU A 388 -6.79 0.68 20.73
C LEU A 388 -7.74 1.46 21.66
N LYS A 389 -9.02 1.05 21.71
CA LYS A 389 -10.04 1.74 22.50
C LYS A 389 -9.79 1.57 23.99
N GLU A 390 -9.38 0.37 24.39
CA GLU A 390 -9.11 -0.06 25.76
C GLU A 390 -7.96 0.74 26.38
N ILE A 391 -6.98 1.11 25.57
CA ILE A 391 -5.82 1.91 26.00
C ILE A 391 -5.98 3.42 25.77
N GLY A 392 -7.10 3.86 25.19
CA GLY A 392 -7.40 5.29 24.99
C GLY A 392 -6.69 5.96 23.81
N VAL A 393 -6.25 5.20 22.79
CA VAL A 393 -5.73 5.76 21.54
C VAL A 393 -6.89 6.33 20.71
N LYS A 394 -6.83 7.63 20.41
CA LYS A 394 -7.88 8.35 19.67
C LYS A 394 -7.81 8.03 18.17
N GLN A 395 -8.98 7.84 17.56
CA GLN A 395 -9.15 7.57 16.14
C GLN A 395 -10.09 8.58 15.50
N LYS A 396 -9.89 8.84 14.20
CA LYS A 396 -10.86 9.55 13.35
C LYS A 396 -12.09 8.66 13.12
N GLU A 397 -13.20 9.23 12.64
CA GLU A 397 -14.38 8.46 12.23
C GLU A 397 -14.07 7.39 11.18
N SER A 398 -13.14 7.69 10.26
CA SER A 398 -12.59 6.73 9.27
C SER A 398 -11.76 5.58 9.86
N GLY A 399 -11.57 5.51 11.18
CA GLY A 399 -10.77 4.48 11.86
C GLY A 399 -9.26 4.79 11.96
N HIS A 400 -8.76 5.79 11.23
CA HIS A 400 -7.33 6.14 11.26
C HIS A 400 -6.90 6.67 12.63
N ILE A 401 -5.68 6.33 13.06
CA ILE A 401 -5.11 6.82 14.32
C ILE A 401 -4.80 8.31 14.20
N ILE A 402 -5.19 9.09 15.20
CA ILE A 402 -4.86 10.51 15.29
C ILE A 402 -3.46 10.64 15.87
N VAL A 403 -2.59 11.35 15.16
CA VAL A 403 -1.23 11.66 15.59
C VAL A 403 -0.90 13.14 15.43
N ASP A 404 0.07 13.63 16.19
CA ASP A 404 0.68 14.94 16.00
C ASP A 404 1.74 14.95 14.87
N GLU A 405 2.44 16.07 14.70
CA GLU A 405 3.48 16.22 13.67
C GLU A 405 4.70 15.31 13.88
N PHE A 406 4.92 14.85 15.12
CA PHE A 406 6.00 13.95 15.52
C PHE A 406 5.55 12.49 15.59
N GLN A 407 4.34 12.19 15.09
CA GLN A 407 3.75 10.85 15.05
C GLN A 407 3.37 10.27 16.43
N ASN A 408 3.26 11.13 17.46
CA ASN A 408 2.76 10.72 18.77
C ASN A 408 1.25 10.51 18.71
N THR A 409 0.76 9.44 19.34
CA THR A 409 -0.69 9.24 19.54
C THR A 409 -1.19 10.03 20.76
N SER A 410 -2.46 9.83 21.14
CA SER A 410 -3.01 10.39 22.39
C SER A 410 -2.51 9.72 23.67
N VAL A 411 -1.66 8.69 23.56
CA VAL A 411 -1.13 7.92 24.70
C VAL A 411 0.39 8.01 24.69
N ASP A 412 0.96 8.42 25.82
CA ASP A 412 2.41 8.59 25.97
C ASP A 412 3.18 7.28 25.70
N GLY A 413 4.27 7.41 24.95
CA GLY A 413 5.11 6.28 24.52
C GLY A 413 4.50 5.41 23.42
N ILE A 414 3.32 5.75 22.90
CA ILE A 414 2.70 5.07 21.76
C ILE A 414 2.69 6.00 20.54
N TYR A 415 3.22 5.49 19.44
CA TYR A 415 3.38 6.20 18.16
C TYR A 415 2.60 5.47 17.07
N ALA A 416 2.24 6.16 16.00
CA ALA A 416 1.66 5.52 14.81
C ALA A 416 2.19 6.14 13.51
N LEU A 417 2.50 5.32 12.53
CA LEU A 417 3.16 5.73 11.29
C LEU A 417 2.60 5.01 10.05
N GLY A 418 2.58 5.73 8.93
CA GLY A 418 2.18 5.22 7.62
C GLY A 418 0.67 5.18 7.40
N ASP A 419 0.20 4.25 6.54
CA ASP A 419 -1.21 4.21 6.11
C ASP A 419 -2.21 4.24 7.28
N VAL A 420 -1.84 3.71 8.44
CA VAL A 420 -2.70 3.67 9.64
C VAL A 420 -3.13 5.06 10.16
N THR A 421 -2.39 6.13 9.81
CA THR A 421 -2.70 7.52 10.22
C THR A 421 -3.49 8.30 9.16
N GLY A 422 -3.46 7.83 7.91
CA GLY A 422 -4.11 8.47 6.76
C GLY A 422 -3.52 9.83 6.38
N GLN A 423 -2.28 10.16 6.79
CA GLN A 423 -1.60 11.40 6.38
C GLN A 423 -1.07 11.30 4.95
N ALA A 424 -0.27 10.28 4.66
CA ALA A 424 0.23 9.96 3.33
C ALA A 424 0.38 8.44 3.19
N GLU A 425 -0.46 7.83 2.35
CA GLU A 425 -0.43 6.39 2.06
C GLU A 425 0.59 6.07 0.96
N LEU A 426 1.84 6.48 1.18
CA LEU A 426 2.96 6.35 0.24
C LEU A 426 4.20 5.89 0.99
N THR A 427 4.88 4.86 0.48
CA THR A 427 6.10 4.30 1.12
C THR A 427 7.21 5.32 1.44
N PRO A 428 7.52 6.33 0.60
CA PRO A 428 8.51 7.35 0.98
C PRO A 428 8.00 8.37 2.01
N GLY A 429 6.68 8.48 2.18
CA GLY A 429 6.04 9.36 3.16
C GLY A 429 5.80 8.68 4.52
N THR A 430 6.05 7.38 4.61
CA THR A 430 6.09 6.58 5.84
C THR A 430 7.53 6.44 6.30
#